data_AF-A0A9E8LUF2-F1
#
_entry.id   AF-A0A9E8LUF2-F1
#
_cell.length_a   1.000
_cell.length_b   1.000
_cell.length_c   1.000
_cell.angle_alpha   90.00
_cell.angle_beta   90.00
_cell.angle_gamma   90.00
#
_symmetry.space_group_name_H-M   'P 1'
#
loop_
_entity.id
_entity.type
_entity.pdbx_description
1 polymer ?
#
loop_
_entity_poly.entity_id
_entity_poly.type
_entity_poly.pdbx_seq_one_letter_code
_entity_poly.pdbx_strand_id
1 'polypeptide(L)'
;MKNVFSGKQNEAEVWIFRFEKANGENNGLGGEHYSFTVNKESDKILGFTWMDKRFESGQELPTKKQTEEIAKSFLNRIEPGLFDRLENLWIRPHDELITVDGQQMTITGMKYKCYLPDEDTYAWLIIGPDKKIITFEQGIKWESGRITEKWLHDSWLKNMG
;
A
#
# COMPACT_ATOMS: atom_id res chain seq x y z
N MET A 1 14.10 -1.09 13.17
CA MET A 1 15.29 -0.56 12.45
C MET A 1 14.80 0.31 11.30
N LYS A 2 15.49 1.41 10.94
CA LYS A 2 15.12 2.26 9.79
C LYS A 2 16.06 1.91 8.64
N ASN A 3 15.52 1.27 7.60
CA ASN A 3 16.28 0.99 6.39
C ASN A 3 15.78 1.91 5.27
N VAL A 4 16.71 2.60 4.60
CA VAL A 4 16.44 3.47 3.46
C VAL A 4 17.16 2.89 2.25
N PHE A 5 16.43 2.73 1.16
CA PHE A 5 16.93 2.17 -0.09
C PHE A 5 16.63 3.12 -1.25
N SER A 6 17.32 2.91 -2.35
CA SER A 6 17.04 3.56 -3.63
C SER A 6 16.61 2.53 -4.65
N GLY A 7 15.71 2.91 -5.54
CA GLY A 7 15.30 2.09 -6.67
C GLY A 7 14.71 2.95 -7.78
N LYS A 8 14.10 2.29 -8.75
CA LYS A 8 13.30 2.94 -9.80
C LYS A 8 11.86 2.47 -9.72
N GLN A 9 10.91 3.38 -9.93
CA GLN A 9 9.51 3.04 -10.15
C GLN A 9 9.07 3.64 -11.48
N ASN A 10 8.72 2.79 -12.43
CA ASN A 10 8.45 3.22 -13.81
C ASN A 10 9.58 4.12 -14.35
N GLU A 11 10.83 3.66 -14.23
CA GLU A 11 12.07 4.37 -14.64
C GLU A 11 12.46 5.59 -13.79
N ALA A 12 11.52 6.19 -13.05
CA ALA A 12 11.79 7.32 -12.17
C ALA A 12 12.50 6.90 -10.88
N GLU A 13 13.48 7.69 -10.44
CA GLU A 13 14.21 7.43 -9.20
C GLU A 13 13.31 7.57 -7.96
N VAL A 14 13.40 6.62 -7.03
CA VAL A 14 12.60 6.61 -5.80
C VAL A 14 13.44 6.34 -4.55
N TRP A 15 13.04 6.96 -3.45
CA TRP A 15 13.41 6.53 -2.10
C TRP A 15 12.41 5.50 -1.60
N ILE A 16 12.91 4.44 -0.99
CA ILE A 16 12.12 3.37 -0.39
C ILE A 16 12.48 3.33 1.09
N PHE A 17 11.48 3.44 1.94
CA PHE A 17 11.65 3.37 3.38
C PHE A 17 10.93 2.15 3.91
N ARG A 18 11.59 1.41 4.80
CA ARG A 18 10.99 0.30 5.53
C ARG A 18 11.32 0.43 7.01
N PHE A 19 10.27 0.43 7.83
CA PHE A 19 10.34 0.57 9.28
C PHE A 19 9.77 -0.65 9.95
N GLU A 20 10.47 -1.12 10.97
CA GLU A 20 10.03 -2.19 11.84
C GLU A 20 9.97 -1.71 13.29
N LYS A 21 9.21 -2.42 14.12
CA LYS A 21 9.07 -2.09 15.54
C LYS A 21 10.43 -2.10 16.23
N ALA A 22 10.66 -1.12 17.09
CA ALA A 22 11.93 -0.97 17.79
C ALA A 22 12.20 -2.10 18.79
N ASN A 23 11.14 -2.73 19.31
CA ASN A 23 11.21 -3.85 20.25
C ASN A 23 11.55 -5.20 19.59
N GLY A 24 11.63 -5.27 18.25
CA GLY A 24 11.94 -6.51 17.53
C GLY A 24 10.73 -7.43 17.28
N GLU A 25 9.55 -7.10 17.80
CA GLU A 25 8.37 -7.96 17.75
C GLU A 25 7.86 -8.12 16.31
N ASN A 26 7.76 -9.37 15.85
CA ASN A 26 7.30 -9.74 14.51
C ASN A 26 8.07 -9.06 13.36
N ASN A 27 9.30 -8.64 13.60
CA ASN A 27 10.16 -8.07 12.57
C ASN A 27 10.63 -9.12 11.56
N GLY A 28 11.30 -8.66 10.50
CA GLY A 28 11.90 -9.49 9.48
C GLY A 28 11.07 -9.59 8.21
N LEU A 29 11.54 -10.42 7.29
CA LEU A 29 10.94 -10.61 5.98
C LEU A 29 9.54 -11.22 6.10
N GLY A 30 8.55 -10.55 5.52
CA GLY A 30 7.15 -10.91 5.61
C GLY A 30 6.51 -10.65 6.97
N GLY A 31 7.24 -10.02 7.91
CA GLY A 31 6.73 -9.64 9.23
C GLY A 31 6.04 -8.28 9.25
N GLU A 32 5.76 -7.79 10.45
CA GLU A 32 5.14 -6.48 10.68
C GLU A 32 6.09 -5.34 10.30
N HIS A 33 5.60 -4.39 9.50
CA HIS A 33 6.38 -3.24 9.06
C HIS A 33 5.49 -2.10 8.54
N TYR A 34 6.08 -0.92 8.46
CA TYR A 34 5.53 0.21 7.71
C TYR A 34 6.51 0.58 6.61
N SER A 35 6.06 0.53 5.35
CA SER A 35 6.89 0.91 4.19
C SER A 35 6.25 2.07 3.45
N PHE A 36 7.07 2.95 2.86
CA PHE A 36 6.58 3.96 1.93
C PHE A 36 7.61 4.28 0.85
N THR A 37 7.13 4.73 -0.30
CA THR A 37 7.94 5.07 -1.47
C THR A 37 7.69 6.52 -1.87
N VAL A 38 8.77 7.26 -2.15
CA VAL A 38 8.73 8.67 -2.55
C VAL A 38 9.52 8.85 -3.85
N ASN A 39 8.94 9.56 -4.81
CA ASN A 39 9.66 10.00 -6.01
C ASN A 39 10.74 11.02 -5.64
N LYS A 40 11.99 10.82 -6.08
CA LYS A 40 13.12 11.68 -5.65
C LYS A 40 13.10 13.09 -6.24
N GLU A 41 12.41 13.29 -7.36
CA GLU A 41 12.40 14.56 -8.08
C GLU A 41 11.23 15.45 -7.64
N SER A 42 10.05 14.86 -7.46
CA SER A 42 8.81 15.57 -7.16
C SER A 42 8.42 15.53 -5.69
N ASP A 43 9.14 14.78 -4.86
CA ASP A 43 8.78 14.45 -3.47
C ASP A 43 7.37 13.82 -3.32
N LYS A 44 6.79 13.34 -4.44
CA LYS A 44 5.46 12.72 -4.46
C LYS A 44 5.50 11.37 -3.74
N ILE A 45 4.58 11.16 -2.79
CA ILE A 45 4.37 9.86 -2.15
C ILE A 45 3.69 8.93 -3.16
N LEU A 46 4.38 7.89 -3.59
CA LEU A 46 3.86 6.91 -4.55
C LEU A 46 3.06 5.79 -3.87
N GLY A 47 3.27 5.61 -2.57
CA GLY A 47 2.45 4.72 -1.77
C GLY A 47 3.03 4.44 -0.39
N PHE A 48 2.24 3.78 0.44
CA PHE A 48 2.67 3.19 1.69
C PHE A 48 1.89 1.91 1.99
N THR A 49 2.45 1.06 2.85
CA THR A 49 1.71 -0.05 3.45
C THR A 49 2.06 -0.19 4.93
N TRP A 50 1.08 -0.63 5.71
CA TRP A 50 1.20 -0.93 7.13
C TRP A 50 0.79 -2.37 7.39
N MET A 51 1.77 -3.26 7.40
CA MET A 51 1.59 -4.67 7.72
C MET A 51 1.66 -4.84 9.24
N ASP A 52 0.53 -5.09 9.89
CA ASP A 52 0.46 -5.18 11.36
C ASP A 52 -0.68 -6.11 11.79
N LYS A 53 -0.43 -6.90 12.83
CA LYS A 53 -1.34 -7.92 13.37
C LYS A 53 -2.69 -7.34 13.81
N ARG A 54 -2.76 -6.04 14.11
CA ARG A 54 -4.03 -5.36 14.41
C ARG A 54 -5.06 -5.43 13.29
N PHE A 55 -4.65 -5.75 12.07
CA PHE A 55 -5.53 -5.88 10.91
C PHE A 55 -5.94 -7.32 10.62
N GLU A 56 -5.77 -8.22 11.60
CA GLU A 56 -6.17 -9.62 11.51
C GLU A 56 -7.56 -9.79 10.89
N SER A 57 -7.67 -10.78 10.01
CA SER A 57 -8.91 -11.11 9.31
C SER A 57 -10.07 -11.45 10.28
N GLY A 58 -11.31 -11.29 9.81
CA GLY A 58 -12.51 -11.58 10.62
C GLY A 58 -13.04 -10.39 11.43
N GLN A 59 -12.32 -9.27 11.44
CA GLN A 59 -12.79 -8.01 12.00
C GLN A 59 -13.81 -7.30 11.10
N GLU A 60 -14.61 -6.39 11.67
CA GLU A 60 -15.56 -5.58 10.91
C GLU A 60 -14.83 -4.60 9.98
N LEU A 61 -15.14 -4.68 8.69
CA LEU A 61 -14.60 -3.79 7.66
C LEU A 61 -15.57 -2.63 7.38
N PRO A 62 -15.06 -1.48 6.92
CA PRO A 62 -15.93 -0.42 6.45
C PRO A 62 -16.80 -0.91 5.28
N THR A 63 -18.03 -0.40 5.23
CA THR A 63 -18.92 -0.60 4.08
C THR A 63 -18.30 0.01 2.81
N LYS A 64 -18.81 -0.37 1.63
CA LYS A 64 -18.37 0.22 0.36
C LYS A 64 -18.49 1.76 0.35
N LYS A 65 -19.61 2.28 0.86
CA LYS A 65 -19.84 3.72 0.97
C LYS A 65 -18.83 4.42 1.88
N GLN A 66 -18.60 3.88 3.08
CA GLN A 66 -17.59 4.43 4.01
C GLN A 66 -16.19 4.37 3.39
N THR A 67 -15.87 3.28 2.68
CA THR A 67 -14.59 3.10 1.99
C THR A 67 -14.38 4.20 0.94
N GLU A 68 -15.38 4.48 0.12
CA GLU A 68 -15.33 5.56 -0.87
C GLU A 68 -15.17 6.94 -0.22
N GLU A 69 -15.91 7.24 0.85
CA GLU A 69 -15.78 8.51 1.60
C GLU A 69 -14.37 8.69 2.19
N ILE A 70 -13.79 7.63 2.75
CA ILE A 70 -12.42 7.64 3.27
C ILE A 70 -11.42 7.80 2.13
N ALA A 71 -11.59 7.09 1.02
CA ALA A 71 -10.74 7.19 -0.16
C ALA A 71 -10.73 8.62 -0.72
N LYS A 72 -11.91 9.24 -0.88
CA LYS A 72 -12.04 10.63 -1.31
C LYS A 72 -11.30 11.59 -0.39
N SER A 73 -11.53 11.48 0.91
CA SER A 73 -10.90 12.34 1.92
C SER A 73 -9.38 12.21 1.90
N PHE A 74 -8.86 10.98 1.84
CA PHE A 74 -7.42 10.73 1.82
C PHE A 74 -6.76 11.18 0.52
N LEU A 75 -7.32 10.82 -0.64
CA LEU A 75 -6.72 11.13 -1.94
C LEU A 75 -6.65 12.64 -2.16
N ASN A 76 -7.69 13.39 -1.78
CA ASN A 76 -7.67 14.85 -1.86
C ASN A 76 -6.65 15.52 -0.90
N ARG A 77 -6.21 14.82 0.15
CA ARG A 77 -5.13 15.29 1.03
C ARG A 77 -3.74 14.98 0.47
N ILE A 78 -3.59 13.84 -0.19
CA ILE A 78 -2.32 13.45 -0.84
C ILE A 78 -2.05 14.30 -2.07
N GLU A 79 -3.07 14.46 -2.92
CA GLU A 79 -3.00 15.25 -4.14
C GLU A 79 -4.40 15.84 -4.41
N PRO A 80 -4.60 17.14 -4.17
CA PRO A 80 -5.87 17.80 -4.42
C PRO A 80 -6.36 17.57 -5.86
N GLY A 81 -7.58 17.06 -6.02
CA GLY A 81 -8.20 16.78 -7.32
C GLY A 81 -7.89 15.39 -7.89
N LEU A 82 -6.99 14.62 -7.28
CA LEU A 82 -6.70 13.25 -7.73
C LEU A 82 -7.94 12.35 -7.71
N PHE A 83 -8.78 12.46 -6.67
CA PHE A 83 -10.00 11.64 -6.57
C PHE A 83 -10.96 11.87 -7.74
N ASP A 84 -11.09 13.12 -8.20
CA ASP A 84 -12.06 13.48 -9.24
C ASP A 84 -11.59 13.03 -10.65
N ARG A 85 -10.30 12.72 -10.82
CA ARG A 85 -9.72 12.15 -12.04
C ARG A 85 -9.76 10.62 -12.08
N LEU A 86 -10.08 9.97 -10.95
CA LEU A 86 -10.05 8.51 -10.83
C LEU A 86 -11.40 7.89 -11.19
N GLU A 87 -11.35 6.81 -11.97
CA GLU A 87 -12.49 5.94 -12.22
C GLU A 87 -12.47 4.78 -11.23
N ASN A 88 -13.52 4.63 -10.41
CA ASN A 88 -13.65 3.46 -9.55
C ASN A 88 -13.93 2.20 -10.38
N LEU A 89 -13.12 1.17 -10.20
CA LEU A 89 -13.31 -0.13 -10.85
C LEU A 89 -14.13 -1.06 -9.97
N TRP A 90 -13.78 -1.13 -8.68
CA TRP A 90 -14.51 -1.93 -7.70
C TRP A 90 -14.09 -1.62 -6.26
N ILE A 91 -14.96 -2.06 -5.34
CA ILE A 91 -14.74 -2.02 -3.90
C ILE A 91 -15.03 -3.40 -3.29
N ARG A 92 -14.02 -4.10 -2.79
CA ARG A 92 -14.11 -5.49 -2.26
C ARG A 92 -13.06 -5.78 -1.18
N PRO A 93 -13.29 -6.74 -0.27
CA PRO A 93 -12.25 -7.21 0.65
C PRO A 93 -11.00 -7.69 -0.11
N HIS A 94 -9.84 -7.46 0.48
CA HIS A 94 -8.53 -7.87 -0.01
C HIS A 94 -7.68 -8.34 1.16
N ASP A 95 -7.03 -9.48 0.97
CA ASP A 95 -6.19 -10.12 1.98
C ASP A 95 -4.71 -9.91 1.66
N GLU A 96 -3.90 -9.78 2.70
CA GLU A 96 -2.45 -9.88 2.67
C GLU A 96 -2.00 -10.87 3.75
N LEU A 97 -0.81 -11.44 3.58
CA LEU A 97 -0.21 -12.37 4.54
C LEU A 97 0.98 -11.74 5.25
N ILE A 98 1.01 -11.89 6.58
CA ILE A 98 2.13 -11.47 7.43
C ILE A 98 2.58 -12.62 8.34
N THR A 99 3.81 -12.55 8.84
CA THR A 99 4.33 -13.49 9.84
C THR A 99 4.28 -12.85 11.22
N VAL A 100 3.55 -13.48 12.14
CA VAL A 100 3.39 -13.05 13.53
C VAL A 100 3.76 -14.24 14.42
N ASP A 101 4.69 -14.05 15.35
CA ASP A 101 5.21 -15.10 16.24
C ASP A 101 5.64 -16.37 15.50
N GLY A 102 6.20 -16.19 14.29
CA GLY A 102 6.67 -17.28 13.41
C GLY A 102 5.56 -18.00 12.64
N GLN A 103 4.30 -17.58 12.75
CA GLN A 103 3.15 -18.16 12.05
C GLN A 103 2.58 -17.20 11.00
N GLN A 104 2.02 -17.75 9.93
CA GLN A 104 1.32 -16.97 8.91
C GLN A 104 -0.03 -16.51 9.46
N MET A 105 -0.31 -15.22 9.33
CA MET A 105 -1.54 -14.55 9.70
C MET A 105 -2.07 -13.77 8.50
N THR A 106 -3.38 -13.86 8.25
CA THR A 106 -4.06 -13.06 7.24
C THR A 106 -4.48 -11.73 7.85
N ILE A 107 -4.16 -10.63 7.17
CA ILE A 107 -4.76 -9.33 7.42
C ILE A 107 -5.72 -8.99 6.28
N THR A 108 -6.83 -8.33 6.61
CA THR A 108 -7.88 -8.01 5.62
C THR A 108 -8.24 -6.54 5.68
N GLY A 109 -8.48 -5.93 4.51
CA GLY A 109 -9.10 -4.62 4.40
C GLY A 109 -10.03 -4.51 3.20
N MET A 110 -10.87 -3.48 3.18
CA MET A 110 -11.72 -3.14 2.04
C MET A 110 -10.89 -2.35 1.02
N LYS A 111 -10.67 -2.92 -0.16
CA LYS A 111 -9.89 -2.32 -1.23
C LYS A 111 -10.76 -1.49 -2.17
N TYR A 112 -10.38 -0.24 -2.36
CA TYR A 112 -10.92 0.69 -3.34
C TYR A 112 -9.94 0.75 -4.51
N LYS A 113 -10.23 0.08 -5.64
CA LYS A 113 -9.35 0.04 -6.81
C LYS A 113 -9.85 0.99 -7.89
N CYS A 114 -8.93 1.77 -8.43
CA CYS A 114 -9.20 2.80 -9.43
C CYS A 114 -8.27 2.73 -10.63
N TYR A 115 -8.74 3.32 -11.72
CA TYR A 115 -7.97 3.64 -12.90
C TYR A 115 -7.87 5.17 -13.05
N LEU A 116 -6.74 5.67 -13.53
CA LEU A 116 -6.48 7.07 -13.82
C LEU A 116 -6.28 7.20 -15.34
N PRO A 117 -7.33 7.58 -16.10
CA PRO A 117 -7.30 7.57 -17.56
C PRO A 117 -6.20 8.46 -18.16
N ASP A 118 -5.99 9.65 -17.59
CA ASP A 118 -5.03 10.64 -18.10
C ASP A 118 -3.58 10.13 -18.09
N GLU A 119 -3.26 9.20 -17.19
CA GLU A 119 -1.90 8.70 -16.98
C GLU A 119 -1.74 7.22 -17.38
N ASP A 120 -2.83 6.57 -17.80
CA ASP A 120 -2.91 5.11 -18.03
C ASP A 120 -2.31 4.30 -16.86
N THR A 121 -2.68 4.68 -15.64
CA THR A 121 -2.20 4.02 -14.42
C THR A 121 -3.34 3.65 -13.49
N TYR A 122 -3.04 2.76 -12.56
CA TYR A 122 -3.96 2.36 -11.50
C TYR A 122 -3.51 2.96 -10.17
N ALA A 123 -4.49 3.16 -9.30
CA ALA A 123 -4.29 3.48 -7.90
C ALA A 123 -5.21 2.60 -7.05
N TRP A 124 -4.84 2.37 -5.79
CA TRP A 124 -5.76 1.76 -4.84
C TRP A 124 -5.49 2.17 -3.42
N LEU A 125 -6.53 2.05 -2.60
CA LEU A 125 -6.43 2.06 -1.15
C LEU A 125 -6.92 0.72 -0.60
N ILE A 126 -6.41 0.32 0.55
CA ILE A 126 -6.93 -0.76 1.38
C ILE A 126 -7.24 -0.18 2.75
N ILE A 127 -8.51 -0.21 3.15
CA ILE A 127 -8.98 0.34 4.42
C ILE A 127 -9.36 -0.81 5.35
N GLY A 128 -8.63 -0.94 6.44
CA GLY A 128 -8.85 -1.96 7.47
C GLY A 128 -9.92 -1.60 8.49
N PRO A 129 -10.00 -2.41 9.56
CA PRO A 129 -10.76 -2.12 10.77
C PRO A 129 -10.48 -0.72 11.33
N ASP A 130 -11.43 -0.18 12.10
CA ASP A 130 -11.38 1.17 12.66
C ASP A 130 -11.12 2.28 11.63
N LYS A 131 -11.47 2.02 10.35
CA LYS A 131 -11.30 2.94 9.23
C LYS A 131 -9.84 3.35 9.00
N LYS A 132 -8.88 2.51 9.38
CA LYS A 132 -7.45 2.77 9.18
C LYS A 132 -7.05 2.44 7.75
N ILE A 133 -6.29 3.31 7.10
CA ILE A 133 -5.73 3.02 5.78
C ILE A 133 -4.50 2.14 5.99
N ILE A 134 -4.58 0.90 5.51
CA ILE A 134 -3.51 -0.10 5.55
C ILE A 134 -2.53 0.19 4.41
N THR A 135 -3.04 0.34 3.19
CA THR A 135 -2.22 0.50 1.99
C THR A 135 -2.77 1.61 1.11
N PHE A 136 -1.88 2.40 0.52
CA PHE A 136 -2.14 3.26 -0.61
C PHE A 136 -1.05 3.06 -1.65
N GLU A 137 -1.41 2.93 -2.92
CA GLU A 137 -0.46 2.91 -4.05
C GLU A 137 -1.03 3.69 -5.23
N GLN A 138 -0.16 4.39 -5.96
CA GLN A 138 -0.50 5.10 -7.19
C GLN A 138 0.61 4.97 -8.25
N GLY A 139 0.27 5.28 -9.50
CA GLY A 139 1.19 5.19 -10.63
C GLY A 139 1.52 3.74 -11.03
N ILE A 140 0.58 2.81 -10.83
CA ILE A 140 0.78 1.40 -11.20
C ILE A 140 0.46 1.21 -12.68
N LYS A 141 1.43 0.74 -13.47
CA LYS A 141 1.24 0.30 -14.86
C LYS A 141 0.86 -1.18 -14.91
N TRP A 142 0.04 -1.54 -15.89
CA TRP A 142 -0.51 -2.89 -16.05
C TRP A 142 -0.50 -3.34 -17.51
N GLU A 143 0.18 -4.45 -17.79
CA GLU A 143 0.23 -5.11 -19.11
C GLU A 143 0.12 -6.62 -18.90
N SER A 144 -1.08 -7.18 -19.07
CA SER A 144 -1.42 -8.58 -18.69
C SER A 144 -1.07 -8.96 -17.24
N GLY A 145 -0.77 -7.96 -16.40
CA GLY A 145 -0.27 -8.08 -15.04
C GLY A 145 0.39 -6.78 -14.60
N ARG A 146 0.65 -6.61 -13.30
CA ARG A 146 1.41 -5.46 -12.80
C ARG A 146 2.85 -5.56 -13.28
N ILE A 147 3.32 -4.52 -13.96
CA ILE A 147 4.74 -4.37 -14.35
C ILE A 147 5.50 -3.40 -13.43
N THR A 148 4.79 -2.48 -12.77
CA THR A 148 5.40 -1.59 -11.77
C THR A 148 5.95 -2.37 -10.59
N GLU A 149 7.10 -1.94 -10.11
CA GLU A 149 7.85 -2.52 -9.00
C GLU A 149 7.04 -2.52 -7.69
N LYS A 150 7.22 -3.54 -6.85
CA LYS A 150 6.45 -3.76 -5.62
C LYS A 150 7.25 -3.35 -4.37
N TRP A 151 7.73 -2.10 -4.34
CA TRP A 151 8.65 -1.62 -3.29
C TRP A 151 8.09 -1.62 -1.87
N LEU A 152 6.78 -1.49 -1.72
CA LEU A 152 6.13 -1.49 -0.42
C LEU A 152 6.11 -2.85 0.27
N HIS A 153 6.32 -3.92 -0.51
CA HIS A 153 6.22 -5.30 -0.06
C HIS A 153 7.60 -5.96 -0.06
N ASP A 154 7.76 -7.03 0.69
CA ASP A 154 9.08 -7.63 0.94
C ASP A 154 9.63 -8.49 -0.21
N SER A 155 8.92 -8.63 -1.33
CA SER A 155 9.34 -9.51 -2.43
C SER A 155 10.70 -9.14 -3.03
N TRP A 156 11.07 -7.86 -3.02
CA TRP A 156 12.35 -7.38 -3.56
C TRP A 156 13.53 -7.62 -2.61
N LEU A 157 13.29 -7.68 -1.30
CA LEU A 157 14.33 -7.96 -0.29
C LEU A 157 14.85 -9.40 -0.41
N LYS A 158 14.03 -10.34 -0.91
CA LYS A 158 14.45 -11.73 -1.16
C LYS A 158 15.61 -11.85 -2.14
N ASN A 159 15.75 -10.88 -3.04
CA ASN A 159 16.76 -10.89 -4.11
C ASN A 159 18.00 -10.06 -3.75
N MET A 160 18.07 -9.49 -2.55
CA MET A 160 19.23 -8.74 -2.05
C MET A 160 20.15 -9.58 -1.14
N GLY A 161 20.09 -10.91 -1.28
CA GLY A 161 20.95 -11.87 -0.59
C GLY A 161 22.34 -12.00 -1.23
#